data_AF-A0A7Z8Z9N9-F1
#
_entry.id   AF-A0A7Z8Z9N9-F1
#
_cell.length_a   1.000
_cell.length_b   1.000
_cell.length_c   1.000
_cell.angle_alpha   90.00
_cell.angle_beta   90.00
_cell.angle_gamma   90.00
#
_symmetry.space_group_name_H-M   'P 1'
#
loop_
_entity.id
_entity.type
_entity.pdbx_description
1 polymer ?
#
loop_
_entity_poly.entity_id
_entity_poly.type
_entity_poly.pdbx_seq_one_letter_code
_entity_poly.pdbx_strand_id
1 'polypeptide(L)'
;MVDHINAPPGASFTISKITRLQAINNLQKVLSVADQGKDTGMLNLTLTGEEPKRVTAILDSISQNYLAQNISRQAAQDEKSLDFLKAQLPKVRDELDNAEDKLNSYRKTKDSVDLTMEAQAVLNQIVNVDNQLNELTFKRLKYHSCSHQIIRHIKHCWKRKKR
;
A
#
# COMPACT_ATOMS: atom_id res chain seq x y z
N MET A 1 -9.17 -39.14 -15.32
CA MET A 1 -9.40 -39.89 -16.56
C MET A 1 -8.12 -40.67 -16.84
N VAL A 2 -8.20 -41.85 -17.46
CA VAL A 2 -7.01 -42.56 -17.93
C VAL A 2 -6.96 -42.38 -19.44
N ASP A 3 -5.91 -41.76 -19.94
CA ASP A 3 -5.85 -41.32 -21.34
C ASP A 3 -5.12 -42.33 -22.23
N HIS A 4 -4.18 -43.12 -21.68
CA HIS A 4 -3.57 -44.29 -22.35
C HIS A 4 -2.92 -45.25 -21.34
N ILE A 5 -2.83 -46.54 -21.69
CA ILE A 5 -2.07 -47.57 -20.96
C ILE A 5 -1.21 -48.29 -21.99
N ASN A 6 0.11 -48.33 -21.78
CA ASN A 6 1.04 -49.04 -22.65
C ASN A 6 1.42 -50.36 -21.97
N ALA A 7 1.02 -51.50 -22.53
CA ALA A 7 1.19 -52.80 -21.89
C ALA A 7 1.39 -53.95 -22.90
N PRO A 8 2.24 -54.95 -22.58
CA PRO A 8 2.45 -56.10 -23.44
C PRO A 8 1.20 -57.02 -23.54
N PRO A 9 1.10 -57.84 -24.60
CA PRO A 9 -0.03 -58.74 -24.79
C PRO A 9 -0.21 -59.70 -23.60
N GLY A 10 -1.43 -59.75 -23.04
CA GLY A 10 -1.76 -60.58 -21.86
C GLY A 10 -1.75 -59.85 -20.52
N ALA A 11 -1.40 -58.55 -20.48
CA ALA A 11 -1.49 -57.75 -19.27
C ALA A 11 -2.96 -57.55 -18.83
N SER A 12 -3.25 -57.86 -17.57
CA SER A 12 -4.57 -57.62 -16.94
C SER A 12 -4.47 -56.45 -15.97
N PHE A 13 -5.45 -55.55 -16.00
CA PHE A 13 -5.50 -54.36 -15.15
C PHE A 13 -6.80 -54.30 -14.36
N THR A 14 -6.69 -53.89 -13.09
CA THR A 14 -7.85 -53.59 -12.25
C THR A 14 -7.97 -52.09 -12.09
N ILE A 15 -9.06 -51.52 -12.60
CA ILE A 15 -9.34 -50.08 -12.50
C ILE A 15 -10.36 -49.86 -11.39
N SER A 16 -9.97 -49.06 -10.39
CA SER A 16 -10.87 -48.63 -9.31
C SER A 16 -11.08 -47.13 -9.34
N LYS A 17 -12.34 -46.69 -9.24
CA LYS A 17 -12.67 -45.27 -9.12
C LYS A 17 -12.61 -44.84 -7.66
N ILE A 18 -11.84 -43.78 -7.38
CA ILE A 18 -11.83 -43.13 -6.07
C ILE A 18 -12.93 -42.06 -6.07
N THR A 19 -13.80 -42.08 -5.06
CA THR A 19 -14.82 -41.03 -4.91
C THR A 19 -14.17 -39.71 -4.51
N ARG A 20 -14.83 -38.58 -4.82
CA ARG A 20 -14.32 -37.25 -4.43
C ARG A 20 -14.07 -37.14 -2.93
N LEU A 21 -14.98 -37.67 -2.11
CA LEU A 21 -14.85 -37.64 -0.65
C LEU A 21 -13.64 -38.45 -0.17
N GLN A 22 -13.43 -39.65 -0.72
CA GLN A 22 -12.25 -40.46 -0.40
C GLN A 22 -10.96 -39.77 -0.85
N ALA A 23 -10.95 -39.14 -2.02
CA ALA A 23 -9.79 -38.39 -2.50
C ALA A 23 -9.44 -37.21 -1.56
N ILE A 24 -10.46 -36.47 -1.09
CA ILE A 24 -10.28 -35.40 -0.11
C ILE A 24 -9.73 -35.94 1.21
N ASN A 25 -10.34 -37.00 1.75
CA ASN A 25 -9.91 -37.59 3.02
C ASN A 25 -8.48 -38.15 2.93
N ASN A 26 -8.14 -38.79 1.82
CA ASN A 26 -6.80 -39.29 1.60
C ASN A 26 -5.80 -38.13 1.55
N LEU A 27 -6.12 -37.05 0.83
CA LEU A 27 -5.27 -35.87 0.75
C LEU A 27 -5.10 -35.19 2.11
N GLN A 28 -6.18 -35.05 2.89
CA GLN A 28 -6.13 -34.46 4.24
C GLN A 28 -5.25 -35.27 5.21
N LYS A 29 -5.16 -36.59 5.03
CA LYS A 29 -4.30 -37.44 5.89
C LYS A 29 -2.81 -37.26 5.61
N VAL A 30 -2.45 -36.93 4.37
CA VAL A 30 -1.04 -36.83 3.94
C VAL A 30 -0.54 -35.39 3.82
N LEU A 31 -1.45 -34.41 3.82
CA LEU A 31 -1.15 -32.98 3.80
C LEU A 31 -1.11 -32.44 5.23
N SER A 32 0.02 -31.87 5.63
CA SER A 32 0.17 -31.12 6.87
C SER A 32 0.35 -29.63 6.57
N VAL A 33 -0.32 -28.79 7.37
CA VAL A 33 -0.26 -27.34 7.26
C VAL A 33 0.15 -26.78 8.62
N ALA A 34 1.24 -26.03 8.65
CA ALA A 34 1.78 -25.41 9.86
C ALA A 34 2.04 -23.92 9.64
N ASP A 35 1.82 -23.10 10.65
CA ASP A 35 2.18 -21.69 10.60
C ASP A 35 3.70 -21.51 10.78
N GLN A 36 4.31 -20.61 10.01
CA GLN A 36 5.74 -20.30 10.12
C GLN A 36 6.08 -19.31 11.25
N GLY A 37 5.10 -18.89 12.03
CA GLY A 37 5.31 -18.15 13.28
C GLY A 37 4.09 -17.33 13.67
N LYS A 38 4.01 -16.92 14.94
CA LYS A 38 2.94 -16.02 15.39
C LYS A 38 2.93 -14.75 14.53
N ASP A 39 1.78 -14.47 13.93
CA ASP A 39 1.47 -13.24 13.19
C ASP A 39 2.23 -13.03 11.88
N THR A 40 2.90 -14.06 11.33
CA THR A 40 3.60 -13.95 10.04
C THR A 40 2.66 -14.08 8.83
N GLY A 41 1.51 -14.74 9.01
CA GLY A 41 0.57 -15.05 7.94
C GLY A 41 1.12 -16.04 6.89
N MET A 42 2.27 -16.67 7.16
CA MET A 42 2.93 -17.60 6.26
C MET A 42 2.61 -19.05 6.63
N LEU A 43 2.04 -19.80 5.69
CA LEU A 43 1.75 -21.22 5.85
C LEU A 43 2.85 -22.07 5.23
N ASN A 44 3.32 -23.05 5.99
CA ASN A 44 4.16 -24.13 5.51
C ASN A 44 3.31 -25.35 5.17
N LEU A 45 3.43 -25.82 3.94
CA LEU A 45 2.67 -26.95 3.40
C LEU A 45 3.61 -28.13 3.20
N THR A 46 3.30 -29.26 3.83
CA THR A 46 4.07 -30.50 3.71
C THR A 46 3.17 -31.59 3.17
N LEU A 47 3.56 -32.23 2.06
CA LEU A 47 2.84 -33.36 1.47
C LEU A 47 3.81 -34.53 1.25
N THR A 48 3.49 -35.69 1.83
CA THR A 48 4.28 -36.91 1.65
C THR A 48 3.62 -37.84 0.64
N GLY A 49 4.38 -38.33 -0.33
CA GLY A 49 3.87 -39.26 -1.35
C GLY A 49 4.99 -39.99 -2.09
N GLU A 50 4.61 -41.03 -2.83
CA GLU A 50 5.52 -41.96 -3.49
C GLU A 50 6.13 -41.37 -4.78
N GLU A 51 5.39 -40.49 -5.46
CA GLU A 51 5.78 -39.92 -6.75
C GLU A 51 6.08 -38.42 -6.63
N PRO A 52 7.36 -38.00 -6.64
CA PRO A 52 7.74 -36.61 -6.41
C PRO A 52 7.06 -35.62 -7.36
N LYS A 53 6.98 -35.96 -8.66
CA LYS A 53 6.32 -35.10 -9.67
C LYS A 53 4.85 -34.87 -9.37
N ARG A 54 4.17 -35.91 -8.87
CA ARG A 54 2.74 -35.85 -8.53
C ARG A 54 2.53 -35.05 -7.25
N VAL A 55 3.41 -35.22 -6.26
CA VAL A 55 3.39 -34.45 -5.00
C VAL A 55 3.55 -32.96 -5.27
N THR A 56 4.53 -32.56 -6.10
CA THR A 56 4.73 -31.14 -6.49
C THR A 56 3.50 -30.59 -7.20
N ALA A 57 2.97 -31.29 -8.20
CA ALA A 57 1.80 -30.81 -8.93
C ALA A 57 0.56 -30.62 -8.04
N ILE A 58 0.38 -31.48 -7.03
CA ILE A 58 -0.71 -31.35 -6.06
C ILE A 58 -0.48 -30.12 -5.17
N LEU A 59 0.73 -29.95 -4.61
CA LEU A 59 1.06 -28.80 -3.77
C LEU A 59 0.94 -27.47 -4.54
N ASP A 60 1.39 -27.42 -5.79
CA ASP A 60 1.27 -26.24 -6.65
C ASP A 60 -0.20 -25.89 -6.88
N SER A 61 -1.04 -26.88 -7.18
CA SER A 61 -2.47 -26.68 -7.38
C SER A 61 -3.15 -26.16 -6.11
N ILE A 62 -2.83 -26.71 -4.93
CA ILE A 62 -3.37 -26.24 -3.65
C ILE A 62 -2.94 -24.79 -3.40
N SER A 63 -1.67 -24.49 -3.62
CA SER A 63 -1.08 -23.16 -3.38
C SER A 63 -1.69 -22.09 -4.29
N GLN A 64 -1.85 -22.39 -5.59
CA GLN A 64 -2.47 -21.48 -6.55
C GLN A 64 -3.95 -21.25 -6.24
N ASN A 65 -4.69 -22.30 -5.87
CA ASN A 65 -6.09 -22.17 -5.47
C ASN A 65 -6.24 -21.31 -4.20
N TYR A 66 -5.35 -21.50 -3.21
CA TYR A 66 -5.35 -20.70 -2.00
C TYR A 66 -5.03 -19.22 -2.29
N LEU A 67 -4.02 -18.95 -3.12
CA LEU A 67 -3.66 -17.60 -3.55
C LEU A 67 -4.83 -16.90 -4.28
N ALA A 68 -5.44 -17.59 -5.25
CA ALA A 68 -6.57 -17.06 -5.99
C ALA A 68 -7.77 -16.77 -5.08
N GLN A 69 -8.05 -17.66 -4.12
CA GLN A 69 -9.12 -17.47 -3.15
C GLN A 69 -8.84 -16.28 -2.22
N ASN A 70 -7.58 -16.08 -1.81
CA ASN A 70 -7.18 -14.93 -1.00
C ASN A 70 -7.32 -13.62 -1.78
N ILE A 71 -6.87 -13.56 -3.04
CA ILE A 71 -7.03 -12.38 -3.89
C ILE A 71 -8.51 -12.06 -4.08
N SER A 72 -9.35 -13.07 -4.33
CA SER A 72 -10.80 -12.87 -4.48
C SER A 72 -11.46 -12.36 -3.20
N ARG A 73 -11.07 -12.87 -2.02
CA ARG A 73 -11.55 -12.37 -0.73
C ARG A 73 -11.09 -10.94 -0.46
N GLN A 74 -9.82 -10.63 -0.76
CA GLN A 74 -9.27 -9.29 -0.60
C GLN A 74 -9.98 -8.30 -1.51
N ALA A 75 -10.17 -8.62 -2.79
CA ALA A 75 -10.88 -7.78 -3.74
C ALA A 75 -12.32 -7.49 -3.30
N ALA A 76 -13.04 -8.52 -2.81
CA ALA A 76 -14.40 -8.34 -2.27
C ALA A 76 -14.43 -7.51 -0.98
N GLN A 77 -13.36 -7.53 -0.19
CA GLN A 77 -13.24 -6.73 1.03
C GLN A 77 -12.87 -5.27 0.71
N ASP A 78 -12.00 -5.05 -0.28
CA ASP A 78 -11.62 -3.73 -0.76
C ASP A 78 -12.80 -3.00 -1.40
N GLU A 79 -13.63 -3.71 -2.17
CA GLU A 79 -14.89 -3.19 -2.72
C GLU A 79 -15.84 -2.71 -1.61
N LYS A 80 -16.05 -3.54 -0.58
CA LYS A 80 -16.86 -3.17 0.60
C LYS A 80 -16.25 -1.99 1.36
N SER A 81 -14.94 -1.93 1.47
CA SER A 81 -14.23 -0.83 2.14
C SER A 81 -14.37 0.47 1.35
N LEU A 82 -14.32 0.41 0.02
CA LEU A 82 -14.52 1.56 -0.86
C LEU A 82 -15.97 2.07 -0.78
N ASP A 83 -16.96 1.17 -0.75
CA ASP A 83 -18.37 1.55 -0.59
C ASP A 83 -18.66 2.15 0.79
N PHE A 84 -18.04 1.60 1.84
CA PHE A 84 -18.08 2.19 3.18
C PHE A 84 -17.49 3.61 3.18
N LEU A 85 -16.32 3.81 2.58
CA LEU A 85 -15.68 5.13 2.48
C LEU A 85 -16.51 6.12 1.64
N LYS A 86 -17.07 5.67 0.51
CA LYS A 86 -17.97 6.49 -0.33
C LYS A 86 -19.25 6.90 0.42
N ALA A 87 -19.78 6.03 1.27
CA ALA A 87 -20.94 6.36 2.11
C ALA A 87 -20.60 7.27 3.30
N GLN A 88 -19.35 7.22 3.79
CA GLN A 88 -18.92 7.99 4.96
C GLN A 88 -18.39 9.39 4.63
N LEU A 89 -17.79 9.57 3.45
CA LEU A 89 -17.27 10.87 3.01
C LEU A 89 -18.33 12.00 2.99
N PRO A 90 -19.57 11.79 2.49
CA PRO A 90 -20.61 12.82 2.54
C PRO A 90 -20.98 13.21 3.97
N LYS A 91 -21.12 12.23 4.87
CA LYS A 91 -21.49 12.47 6.26
C LYS A 91 -20.45 13.32 7.00
N VAL A 92 -19.17 13.03 6.80
CA VAL A 92 -18.08 13.80 7.41
C VAL A 92 -18.02 15.23 6.86
N ARG A 93 -18.34 15.43 5.57
CA ARG A 93 -18.46 16.78 4.97
C ARG A 93 -19.65 17.54 5.53
N ASP A 94 -20.81 16.91 5.61
CA ASP A 94 -22.01 17.52 6.17
C ASP A 94 -21.80 17.90 7.65
N GLU A 95 -21.11 17.06 8.43
CA GLU A 95 -20.75 17.36 9.82
C GLU A 95 -19.78 18.55 9.93
N LEU A 96 -18.81 18.65 9.03
CA LEU A 96 -17.87 19.77 8.95
C LEU A 96 -18.58 21.08 8.57
N ASP A 97 -19.39 21.06 7.51
CA ASP A 97 -20.15 22.23 7.03
C ASP A 97 -21.08 22.74 8.14
N ASN A 98 -21.79 21.83 8.84
CA ASN A 98 -22.64 22.19 9.97
C ASN A 98 -21.85 22.77 11.16
N ALA A 99 -20.63 22.29 11.40
CA ALA A 99 -19.78 22.83 12.46
C ALA A 99 -19.22 24.21 12.08
N GLU A 100 -18.84 24.41 10.82
CA GLU A 100 -18.40 25.70 10.28
C GLU A 100 -19.52 26.74 10.31
N ASP A 101 -20.75 26.35 9.95
CA ASP A 101 -21.92 27.23 10.02
C ASP A 101 -22.27 27.62 11.46
N LYS A 102 -22.16 26.69 12.40
CA LYS A 102 -22.33 26.98 13.84
C LYS A 102 -21.24 27.91 14.35
N LEU A 103 -19.99 27.70 13.96
CA LEU A 103 -18.87 28.55 14.33
C LEU A 103 -19.01 29.96 13.76
N ASN A 104 -19.39 30.07 12.48
CA ASN A 104 -19.64 31.33 11.81
C ASN A 104 -20.82 32.09 12.43
N SER A 105 -21.89 31.37 12.79
CA SER A 105 -23.05 31.97 13.49
C SER A 105 -22.69 32.45 14.89
N TYR A 106 -21.87 31.68 15.63
CA TYR A 106 -21.34 32.09 16.92
C TYR A 106 -20.42 33.32 16.81
N ARG A 107 -19.53 33.35 15.82
CA ARG A 107 -18.66 34.51 15.54
C ARG A 107 -19.47 35.76 15.14
N LYS A 108 -20.47 35.64 14.26
CA LYS A 108 -21.33 36.79 13.90
C LYS A 108 -22.08 37.38 15.09
N THR A 109 -22.51 36.53 16.03
CA THR A 109 -23.26 36.97 17.21
C THR A 109 -22.38 37.46 18.36
N LYS A 110 -21.11 37.03 18.43
CA LYS A 110 -20.14 37.43 19.46
C LYS A 110 -19.16 38.52 19.01
N ASP A 111 -18.69 38.49 17.76
CA ASP A 111 -17.62 39.35 17.23
C ASP A 111 -18.09 40.62 16.52
N SER A 112 -19.40 40.91 16.45
CA SER A 112 -19.91 42.19 15.95
C SER A 112 -19.37 43.41 16.74
N VAL A 113 -18.68 43.19 17.87
CA VAL A 113 -18.13 44.23 18.74
C VAL A 113 -16.58 44.25 18.75
N ASP A 114 -15.86 43.18 18.34
CA ASP A 114 -14.39 43.05 18.54
C ASP A 114 -13.53 42.74 17.28
N LEU A 115 -14.11 42.50 16.09
CA LEU A 115 -13.40 42.12 14.85
C LEU A 115 -12.33 43.12 14.33
N THR A 116 -12.39 44.39 14.72
CA THR A 116 -11.49 45.44 14.21
C THR A 116 -10.09 45.39 14.81
N MET A 117 -9.93 44.94 16.06
CA MET A 117 -8.62 44.94 16.72
C MET A 117 -7.78 43.70 16.38
N GLU A 118 -8.41 42.53 16.22
CA GLU A 118 -7.70 41.29 15.89
C GLU A 118 -7.26 41.21 14.43
N ALA A 119 -8.07 41.73 13.49
CA ALA A 119 -7.70 41.79 12.08
C ALA A 119 -6.45 42.64 11.82
N GLN A 120 -6.28 43.75 12.57
CA GLN A 120 -5.09 44.59 12.48
C GLN A 120 -3.83 43.89 13.00
N ALA A 121 -3.95 43.09 14.07
CA ALA A 121 -2.82 42.34 14.64
C ALA A 121 -2.32 41.25 13.68
N VAL A 122 -3.24 40.52 13.03
CA VAL A 122 -2.89 39.52 12.01
C VAL A 122 -2.24 40.16 10.79
N LEU A 123 -2.76 41.31 10.32
CA LEU A 123 -2.16 42.04 9.20
C LEU A 123 -0.71 42.47 9.51
N ASN A 124 -0.47 43.00 10.71
CA ASN A 124 0.87 43.39 11.15
C ASN A 124 1.84 42.19 11.21
N GLN A 125 1.35 41.01 11.61
CA GLN A 125 2.15 39.79 11.65
C GLN A 125 2.52 39.30 10.24
N ILE A 126 1.58 39.36 9.29
CA ILE A 126 1.84 38.99 7.89
C ILE A 126 2.93 39.89 7.28
N VAL A 127 2.81 41.21 7.45
CA VAL A 127 3.81 42.17 6.94
C VAL A 127 5.20 41.92 7.54
N ASN A 128 5.27 41.59 8.83
CA ASN A 128 6.54 41.28 9.48
C ASN A 128 7.16 39.97 8.94
N VAL A 129 6.36 38.93 8.72
CA VAL A 129 6.81 37.66 8.14
C VAL A 129 7.28 37.85 6.70
N ASP A 130 6.59 38.64 5.88
CA ASP A 130 7.01 38.96 4.51
C ASP A 130 8.36 39.71 4.50
N ASN A 131 8.57 40.63 5.42
CA ASN A 131 9.85 41.32 5.55
C ASN A 131 10.99 40.36 5.92
N GLN A 132 10.75 39.43 6.85
CA GLN A 132 11.72 38.38 7.20
C GLN A 132 12.02 37.45 6.01
N LEU A 133 10.99 37.08 5.25
CA LEU A 133 11.14 36.23 4.07
C LEU A 133 11.95 36.93 2.97
N ASN A 134 11.70 38.21 2.74
CA ASN A 134 12.46 39.04 1.81
C ASN A 134 13.93 39.17 2.23
N GLU A 135 14.20 39.38 3.51
CA GLU A 135 15.57 39.46 4.04
C GLU A 135 16.32 38.12 3.88
N LEU A 136 15.67 36.99 4.18
CA LEU A 136 16.24 35.65 4.00
C LEU A 136 16.51 35.34 2.53
N THR A 137 15.63 35.76 1.63
CA THR A 137 15.80 35.62 0.19
C THR A 137 16.99 36.43 -0.30
N PHE A 138 17.14 37.67 0.16
CA PHE A 138 18.29 38.51 -0.16
C PHE A 138 19.61 37.93 0.35
N LYS A 139 19.65 37.42 1.60
CA LYS A 139 20.82 36.70 2.14
C LYS A 139 21.17 35.50 1.27
N ARG A 140 20.19 34.66 0.91
CA ARG A 140 20.38 33.50 0.03
C ARG A 140 20.97 33.89 -1.33
N LEU A 141 20.44 34.93 -1.98
CA LEU A 141 20.95 35.43 -3.26
C LEU A 141 22.40 35.91 -3.15
N LYS A 142 22.75 36.61 -2.06
CA LYS A 142 24.14 37.00 -1.78
C LYS A 142 25.07 35.79 -1.65
N TYR A 143 24.67 34.76 -0.90
CA TYR A 143 25.46 33.52 -0.76
C TYR A 143 25.64 32.81 -2.12
N HIS A 144 24.57 32.70 -2.92
CA HIS A 144 24.67 32.12 -4.26
C HIS A 144 25.59 32.92 -5.18
N SER A 145 25.50 34.25 -5.20
CA SER A 145 26.37 35.11 -5.99
C SER A 145 27.85 34.95 -5.60
N CYS A 146 28.14 34.91 -4.30
CA CYS A 146 29.49 34.73 -3.79
C CYS A 146 30.05 33.35 -4.16
N SER A 147 29.25 32.29 -3.99
CA SER A 147 29.62 30.93 -4.41
C SER A 147 29.90 30.85 -5.92
N HIS A 148 29.06 31.48 -6.74
CA HIS A 148 29.23 31.51 -8.19
C HIS A 148 30.53 32.22 -8.61
N GLN A 149 30.87 33.33 -7.96
CA GLN A 149 32.09 34.08 -8.23
C GLN A 149 33.36 33.31 -7.83
N ILE A 150 33.33 32.59 -6.70
CA ILE A 150 34.42 31.71 -6.26
C ILE A 150 34.63 30.58 -7.25
N ILE A 151 33.57 29.88 -7.68
CA ILE A 151 33.66 28.80 -8.67
C ILE A 151 34.24 29.31 -9.99
N ARG A 152 33.83 30.51 -10.43
CA ARG A 152 34.35 31.14 -11.66
C ARG A 152 35.85 31.43 -11.54
N HIS A 153 36.29 31.92 -10.38
CA HIS A 153 37.70 32.22 -10.12
C HIS A 153 38.55 30.93 -10.08
N ILE A 154 38.08 29.88 -9.41
CA ILE A 154 38.75 28.57 -9.36
C ILE A 154 38.87 27.97 -10.77
N LYS A 155 37.80 28.00 -11.59
CA LYS A 155 37.85 27.53 -12.99
C LYS A 155 38.88 28.31 -13.83
N HIS A 156 38.97 29.62 -13.64
CA HIS A 156 39.98 30.45 -14.32
C HIS A 156 41.41 30.09 -13.90
N CYS A 157 41.66 29.93 -12.60
CA CYS A 157 42.97 29.50 -12.09
C CYS A 157 43.36 28.12 -12.62
N TRP A 158 42.43 27.17 -12.65
CA TRP A 158 42.70 25.81 -13.16
C TRP A 158 43.01 25.81 -14.67
N LYS A 159 42.28 26.62 -15.46
CA LYS A 159 42.54 26.78 -16.90
C LYS A 159 43.90 27.42 -17.18
N ARG A 160 44.37 28.33 -16.32
CA ARG A 160 45.71 28.94 -16.41
C ARG A 160 46.83 27.97 -16.06
N LYS A 161 46.61 27.04 -15.13
CA LYS A 161 47.61 26.05 -14.68
C LYS A 161 47.74 24.85 -15.63
N LYS A 162 46.80 24.68 -16.57
CA LYS A 162 46.79 23.64 -17.61
C LYS A 162 47.33 24.12 -18.97
N ARG A 163 47.75 25.38 -19.08
CA ARG A 163 48.53 25.93 -20.19
C ARG A 163 49.97 26.07 -19.75
#